data_AF-A0A1H9UPA3-F1
#
_entry.id   AF-A0A1H9UPA3-F1
#
_cell.length_a   1.000
_cell.length_b   1.000
_cell.length_c   1.000
_cell.angle_alpha   90.00
_cell.angle_beta   90.00
_cell.angle_gamma   90.00
#
_symmetry.space_group_name_H-M   'P 1'
#
loop_
_entity.id
_entity.type
_entity.pdbx_description
1 polymer ?
#
loop_
_entity_poly.entity_id
_entity_poly.type
_entity_poly.pdbx_seq_one_letter_code
_entity_poly.pdbx_strand_id
1 'polypeptide(L)'
;MSSNVEPRTFGHGTMEGNKDVDACKAALADAFRCVTENGEVSMGSAAGAEIPSELQELIKQAEASGWHRDVAEEAVRTLARELLGAQGASFD
;
A
#
# COMPACT_ATOMS: atom_id res chain seq x y z
N MET A 1 6.27 40.22 -28.97
CA MET A 1 5.05 39.39 -28.94
C MET A 1 5.43 38.10 -28.22
N SER A 2 4.92 37.93 -27.02
CA SER A 2 5.36 36.94 -26.04
C SER A 2 4.77 35.57 -26.36
N SER A 3 5.60 34.62 -26.78
CA SER A 3 5.18 33.24 -27.00
C SER A 3 5.08 32.50 -25.66
N ASN A 4 3.84 32.43 -25.18
CA ASN A 4 3.17 31.27 -24.59
C ASN A 4 4.08 30.26 -23.84
N VAL A 5 4.32 30.53 -22.55
CA VAL A 5 4.70 29.47 -21.61
C VAL A 5 3.42 28.71 -21.25
N GLU A 6 3.30 27.48 -21.73
CA GLU A 6 2.28 26.56 -21.24
C GLU A 6 2.58 26.29 -19.77
N PRO A 7 1.68 26.60 -18.81
CA PRO A 7 1.83 26.04 -17.49
C PRO A 7 1.65 24.54 -17.66
N ARG A 8 2.74 23.78 -17.45
CA ARG A 8 2.67 22.35 -17.17
C ARG A 8 1.67 22.20 -16.04
N THR A 9 0.43 21.91 -16.38
CA THR A 9 -0.54 21.34 -15.46
C THR A 9 0.06 20.00 -15.11
N PHE A 10 0.87 19.98 -14.04
CA PHE A 10 1.01 18.79 -13.22
C PHE A 10 -0.42 18.32 -13.01
N GLY A 11 -0.77 17.23 -13.68
CA GLY A 11 -2.01 16.53 -13.44
C GLY A 11 -1.96 16.09 -11.99
N HIS A 12 -2.42 16.97 -11.11
CA HIS A 12 -2.99 16.62 -9.83
C HIS A 12 -4.28 15.89 -10.19
N GLY A 13 -4.10 14.65 -10.68
CA GLY A 13 -5.16 13.72 -10.99
C GLY A 13 -5.87 13.46 -9.69
N THR A 14 -7.05 14.06 -9.58
CA THR A 14 -8.19 13.58 -8.80
C THR A 14 -7.90 13.27 -7.33
N MET A 15 -8.35 14.18 -6.49
CA MET A 15 -8.82 13.91 -5.14
C MET A 15 -10.01 12.91 -5.18
N GLU A 16 -9.74 11.66 -5.56
CA GLU A 16 -10.54 10.46 -5.26
C GLU A 16 -9.76 9.56 -4.28
N GLY A 17 -8.90 10.18 -3.47
CA GLY A 17 -7.92 9.55 -2.58
C GLY A 17 -8.47 8.69 -1.44
N ASN A 18 -9.70 8.19 -1.52
CA ASN A 18 -10.23 7.17 -0.62
C ASN A 18 -10.47 5.81 -1.30
N LYS A 19 -10.31 5.71 -2.63
CA LYS A 19 -10.52 4.47 -3.40
C LYS A 19 -9.26 3.94 -4.07
N ASP A 20 -8.22 4.75 -4.18
CA ASP A 20 -6.96 4.37 -4.82
C ASP A 20 -6.16 3.43 -3.92
N VAL A 21 -6.19 2.14 -4.28
CA VAL A 21 -5.40 1.10 -3.64
C VAL A 21 -3.90 1.43 -3.73
N ASP A 22 -3.41 1.96 -4.85
CA ASP A 22 -2.00 2.35 -4.99
C ASP A 22 -1.59 3.51 -4.05
N ALA A 23 -2.47 4.49 -3.84
CA ALA A 23 -2.21 5.59 -2.90
C ALA A 23 -2.23 5.10 -1.45
N CYS A 24 -3.18 4.21 -1.12
CA CYS A 24 -3.24 3.55 0.18
C CYS A 24 -2.00 2.66 0.41
N LYS A 25 -1.57 1.90 -0.61
CA LYS A 25 -0.32 1.13 -0.60
C LYS A 25 0.86 2.04 -0.32
N ALA A 26 0.99 3.18 -0.99
CA ALA A 26 2.11 4.10 -0.74
C ALA A 26 2.09 4.67 0.68
N ALA A 27 0.91 4.97 1.23
CA ALA A 27 0.75 5.42 2.60
C ALA A 27 1.07 4.34 3.63
N LEU A 28 0.69 3.08 3.35
CA LEU A 28 0.95 1.93 4.20
C LEU A 28 2.32 1.29 3.97
N ALA A 29 3.00 1.58 2.86
CA ALA A 29 4.26 0.94 2.49
C ALA A 29 5.35 1.14 3.53
N ASP A 30 5.43 2.34 4.11
CA ASP A 30 6.42 2.65 5.15
C ASP A 30 6.16 1.84 6.44
N ALA A 31 4.92 1.87 6.93
CA ALA A 31 4.51 1.12 8.12
C ALA A 31 4.57 -0.40 7.90
N PHE A 32 4.16 -0.86 6.73
CA PHE A 32 4.27 -2.26 6.30
C PHE A 32 5.72 -2.70 6.26
N ARG A 33 6.62 -1.92 5.66
CA ARG A 33 8.05 -2.22 5.63
C ARG A 33 8.62 -2.33 7.03
N CYS A 34 8.31 -1.38 7.91
CA CYS A 34 8.71 -1.41 9.31
C CYS A 34 8.29 -2.70 10.02
N VAL A 35 7.03 -3.12 9.84
CA VAL A 35 6.49 -4.39 10.37
C VAL A 35 7.19 -5.61 9.76
N THR A 36 7.50 -5.57 8.46
CA THR A 36 8.20 -6.67 7.77
C THR A 36 9.67 -6.79 8.16
N GLU A 37 10.35 -5.66 8.41
CA GLU A 37 11.77 -5.59 8.78
C GLU A 37 11.99 -5.95 10.25
N ASN A 38 11.02 -5.65 11.14
CA ASN A 38 11.07 -6.05 12.55
C ASN A 38 10.72 -7.52 12.78
N GLY A 39 10.21 -8.23 11.76
CA GLY A 39 10.50 -9.65 11.61
C GLY A 39 9.68 -10.64 12.43
N GLU A 40 8.38 -10.39 12.66
CA GLU A 40 7.48 -11.41 13.23
C GLU A 40 6.21 -11.68 12.40
N VAL A 41 6.09 -11.07 11.22
CA VAL A 41 4.89 -11.24 10.38
C VAL A 41 5.10 -12.31 9.32
N SER A 42 4.33 -13.40 9.44
CA SER A 42 4.25 -14.43 8.42
C SER A 42 3.55 -13.89 7.16
N MET A 43 4.34 -13.42 6.19
CA MET A 43 3.83 -12.92 4.90
C MET A 43 3.04 -13.99 4.13
N GLY A 44 3.37 -15.27 4.35
CA GLY A 44 2.65 -16.41 3.76
C GLY A 44 1.18 -16.46 4.18
N SER A 45 0.89 -16.14 5.45
CA SER A 45 -0.48 -16.03 5.95
C SER A 45 -1.16 -14.77 5.41
N ALA A 46 -0.45 -13.63 5.43
CA ALA A 46 -0.94 -12.33 4.96
C ALA A 46 -1.43 -12.29 3.51
N ALA A 47 -0.80 -13.05 2.61
CA ALA A 47 -1.22 -13.16 1.23
C ALA A 47 -2.40 -14.13 1.01
N GLY A 48 -2.70 -14.97 2.01
CA GLY A 48 -3.65 -16.07 1.96
C GLY A 48 -5.08 -15.67 2.34
N ALA A 49 -5.73 -16.53 3.12
CA ALA A 49 -7.10 -16.34 3.60
C ALA A 49 -7.17 -15.56 4.93
N GLU A 50 -6.07 -15.48 5.67
CA GLU A 50 -6.03 -14.92 7.02
C GLU A 50 -4.97 -13.83 7.12
N ILE A 51 -5.42 -12.57 7.19
CA ILE A 51 -4.53 -11.43 7.41
C ILE A 51 -4.06 -11.48 8.87
N PRO A 52 -2.75 -11.54 9.15
CA PRO A 52 -2.20 -11.57 10.50
C PRO A 52 -2.51 -10.27 11.25
N SER A 53 -2.62 -10.35 12.58
CA SER A 53 -3.06 -9.24 13.43
C SER A 53 -2.21 -7.97 13.26
N GLU A 54 -0.90 -8.10 13.07
CA GLU A 54 0.02 -6.99 12.79
C GLU A 54 -0.37 -6.20 11.53
N LEU A 55 -0.85 -6.90 10.49
CA LEU A 55 -1.33 -6.26 9.27
C LEU A 55 -2.76 -5.73 9.40
N GLN A 56 -3.57 -6.35 10.27
CA GLN A 56 -4.87 -5.78 10.66
C GLN A 56 -4.72 -4.46 11.41
N GLU A 57 -3.63 -4.27 12.16
CA GLU A 57 -3.31 -2.99 12.80
C GLU A 57 -3.05 -1.89 11.76
N LEU A 58 -2.31 -2.22 10.68
CA LEU A 58 -2.10 -1.31 9.54
C LEU A 58 -3.42 -0.90 8.87
N ILE A 59 -4.33 -1.87 8.67
CA ILE A 59 -5.66 -1.60 8.10
C ILE A 59 -6.44 -0.62 9.00
N LYS A 60 -6.43 -0.84 10.32
CA LYS A 60 -7.07 0.08 11.28
C LYS A 60 -6.43 1.47 11.28
N GLN A 61 -5.11 1.57 11.14
CA GLN A 61 -4.42 2.86 11.01
C GLN A 61 -4.78 3.57 9.71
N ALA A 62 -4.95 2.82 8.61
CA ALA A 62 -5.45 3.36 7.35
C ALA A 62 -6.88 3.92 7.53
N GLU A 63 -7.77 3.15 8.15
CA GLU A 63 -9.14 3.58 8.45
C GLU A 63 -9.17 4.84 9.32
N ALA A 64 -8.32 4.89 10.37
CA ALA A 64 -8.19 6.06 11.23
C ALA A 64 -7.65 7.29 10.48
N SER A 65 -6.87 7.09 9.42
CA SER A 65 -6.37 8.14 8.53
C SER A 65 -7.39 8.56 7.46
N GLY A 66 -8.54 7.88 7.39
CA GLY A 66 -9.64 8.19 6.48
C GLY A 66 -9.79 7.24 5.29
N TRP A 67 -8.94 6.21 5.16
CA TRP A 67 -9.01 5.24 4.07
C TRP A 67 -10.16 4.25 4.26
N HIS A 68 -10.69 3.72 3.15
CA HIS A 68 -11.63 2.62 3.22
C HIS A 68 -10.94 1.32 3.62
N ARG A 69 -11.59 0.57 4.51
CA ARG A 69 -11.11 -0.73 4.97
C ARG A 69 -10.82 -1.70 3.83
N ASP A 70 -11.74 -1.85 2.88
CA ASP A 70 -11.56 -2.67 1.67
C ASP A 70 -10.29 -2.29 0.90
N VAL A 71 -10.02 -0.99 0.77
CA VAL A 71 -8.86 -0.45 0.03
C VAL A 71 -7.57 -0.76 0.79
N ALA A 72 -7.58 -0.61 2.11
CA ALA A 72 -6.46 -0.94 2.97
C ALA A 72 -6.19 -2.46 3.01
N GLU A 73 -7.24 -3.29 3.07
CA GLU A 73 -7.17 -4.75 3.02
C GLU A 73 -6.54 -5.21 1.70
N GLU A 74 -7.03 -4.70 0.56
CA GLU A 74 -6.47 -5.02 -0.75
C GLU A 74 -5.05 -4.48 -0.94
N ALA A 75 -4.73 -3.29 -0.40
CA ALA A 75 -3.40 -2.72 -0.44
C ALA A 75 -2.37 -3.59 0.31
N VAL A 76 -2.69 -3.95 1.55
CA VAL A 76 -1.87 -4.81 2.40
C VAL A 76 -1.69 -6.20 1.77
N ARG A 77 -2.78 -6.78 1.24
CA ARG A 77 -2.72 -8.08 0.57
C ARG A 77 -1.85 -8.05 -0.68
N THR A 78 -1.93 -6.96 -1.45
CA THR A 78 -1.08 -6.75 -2.63
C THR A 78 0.39 -6.65 -2.21
N LEU A 79 0.72 -5.82 -1.21
CA LEU A 79 2.09 -5.69 -0.68
C LEU A 79 2.65 -7.02 -0.15
N ALA A 80 1.84 -7.81 0.56
CA ALA A 80 2.25 -9.13 1.03
C ALA A 80 2.54 -10.10 -0.12
N ARG A 81 1.71 -10.09 -1.18
CA ARG A 81 1.94 -10.91 -2.39
C ARG A 81 3.18 -10.45 -3.15
N GLU A 82 3.43 -9.15 -3.25
CA GLU A 82 4.65 -8.60 -3.86
C GLU A 82 5.89 -9.02 -3.08
N LEU A 83 5.87 -8.96 -1.74
CA LEU A 83 6.98 -9.45 -0.91
C LEU A 83 7.19 -10.96 -1.00
N LEU A 84 6.12 -11.76 -1.06
CA LEU A 84 6.25 -13.21 -1.26
C LEU A 84 6.79 -13.54 -2.65
N GLY A 85 6.34 -12.83 -3.68
CA GLY A 85 6.85 -12.96 -5.05
C GLY A 85 8.32 -12.57 -5.13
N ALA A 86 8.73 -11.47 -4.49
CA ALA A 86 10.12 -11.03 -4.42
C ALA A 86 11.00 -12.01 -3.64
N GLN A 87 10.52 -12.53 -2.50
CA GLN A 87 11.24 -13.54 -1.72
C GLN A 87 11.35 -14.87 -2.46
N GLY A 88 10.27 -15.34 -3.10
CA GLY A 88 10.27 -16.58 -3.90
C GLY A 88 11.13 -16.49 -5.15
N ALA A 89 11.18 -15.32 -5.80
CA ALA A 89 12.06 -15.04 -6.94
C ALA A 89 13.53 -14.85 -6.56
N SER A 90 13.85 -14.71 -5.26
CA SER A 90 15.23 -14.60 -4.77
C SER A 90 15.90 -15.96 -4.56
N PHE A 91 15.18 -17.07 -4.75
CA PHE A 91 15.70 -18.44 -4.76
C PHE A 91 15.76 -18.97 -6.20
N ASP A 92 16.64 -18.41 -7.03
CA ASP A 92 17.12 -19.00 -8.31
C ASP A 92 18.66 -19.01 -8.31
#